data_AF-A0A6B2S0T9-F1
#
_entry.id   AF-A0A6B2S0T9-F1
#
_cell.length_a   1.000
_cell.length_b   1.000
_cell.length_c   1.000
_cell.angle_alpha   90.00
_cell.angle_beta   90.00
_cell.angle_gamma   90.00
#
_symmetry.space_group_name_H-M   'P 1'
#
loop_
_entity.id
_entity.type
_entity.pdbx_description
1 polymer ?
#
loop_
_entity_poly.entity_id
_entity_poly.type
_entity_poly.pdbx_seq_one_letter_code
_entity_poly.pdbx_strand_id
1 'polypeptide(L)'
;MQRTDAVTAIETALTEVLDREVTGTQQSTRLFEDLHLDSTSVLELLMSLEDSAGIEVDPEEIDADDFRTIATLTDFVLAATGTPAGTPAAAAAH
;
A
#
# COMPACT_ATOMS: atom_id res chain seq x y z
N MET A 1 14.69 -0.51 2.61
CA MET A 1 14.01 0.07 1.44
C MET A 1 13.97 1.59 1.57
N GLN A 2 13.98 2.37 0.48
CA GLN A 2 13.74 3.83 0.53
C GLN A 2 12.28 4.13 0.16
N ARG A 3 11.73 5.26 0.63
CA ARG A 3 10.32 5.64 0.34
C ARG A 3 10.02 5.69 -1.17
N THR A 4 10.93 6.23 -1.97
CA THR A 4 10.76 6.27 -3.44
C THR A 4 10.66 4.88 -4.05
N ASP A 5 11.42 3.93 -3.53
CA ASP A 5 11.44 2.53 -3.97
C ASP A 5 10.11 1.84 -3.65
N ALA A 6 9.58 2.08 -2.45
CA ALA A 6 8.26 1.61 -2.03
C ALA A 6 7.14 2.18 -2.91
N VAL A 7 7.17 3.49 -3.22
CA VAL A 7 6.19 4.09 -4.13
C VAL A 7 6.26 3.46 -5.52
N THR A 8 7.45 3.23 -6.07
CA THR A 8 7.60 2.58 -7.39
C THR A 8 7.07 1.14 -7.39
N ALA A 9 7.32 0.38 -6.32
CA ALA A 9 6.75 -0.97 -6.17
C ALA A 9 5.21 -0.91 -6.10
N ILE A 10 4.65 0.02 -5.32
CA ILE A 10 3.21 0.26 -5.22
C ILE A 10 2.62 0.65 -6.58
N GLU A 11 3.23 1.56 -7.33
CA GLU A 11 2.77 1.99 -8.66
C GLU A 11 2.78 0.83 -9.66
N THR A 12 3.79 -0.04 -9.58
CA THR A 12 3.88 -1.25 -10.40
C THR A 12 2.76 -2.21 -10.04
N ALA A 13 2.58 -2.52 -8.76
CA ALA A 13 1.55 -3.42 -8.29
C ALA A 13 0.13 -2.91 -8.60
N LEU A 14 -0.11 -1.59 -8.42
CA LEU A 14 -1.36 -0.94 -8.82
C LEU A 14 -1.59 -1.03 -10.32
N THR A 15 -0.55 -0.90 -11.14
CA THR A 15 -0.66 -0.99 -12.59
C THR A 15 -1.10 -2.38 -13.04
N GLU A 16 -0.55 -3.42 -12.41
CA GLU A 16 -0.92 -4.81 -12.67
C GLU A 16 -2.36 -5.12 -12.23
N VAL A 17 -2.72 -4.72 -11.02
CA VAL A 17 -4.03 -5.03 -10.43
C VAL A 17 -5.16 -4.26 -11.11
N LEU A 18 -4.94 -2.99 -11.42
CA LEU A 18 -5.96 -2.14 -12.04
C LEU A 18 -6.00 -2.29 -13.56
N ASP A 19 -5.15 -3.15 -14.13
CA ASP A 19 -4.97 -3.36 -15.58
C ASP A 19 -4.83 -2.03 -16.35
N ARG A 20 -4.20 -1.03 -15.72
CA ARG A 20 -4.03 0.32 -16.28
C ARG A 20 -2.76 0.97 -15.74
N GLU A 21 -2.12 1.82 -16.54
CA GLU A 21 -0.93 2.54 -16.08
C GLU A 21 -1.25 3.49 -14.92
N VAL A 22 -0.64 3.24 -13.76
CA VAL A 22 -0.72 4.09 -12.56
C VAL A 22 0.67 4.62 -12.24
N THR A 23 0.95 5.85 -12.66
CA THR A 23 2.26 6.50 -12.45
C THR A 23 2.09 7.95 -12.01
N GLY A 24 3.06 8.46 -11.24
CA GLY A 24 3.04 9.84 -10.76
C GLY A 24 1.96 10.09 -9.71
N THR A 25 1.60 9.05 -8.95
CA THR A 25 0.60 9.17 -7.88
C THR A 25 1.10 10.08 -6.77
N GLN A 26 0.19 10.89 -6.23
CA GLN A 26 0.52 11.77 -5.11
C GLN A 26 0.33 11.02 -3.79
N GLN A 27 1.09 11.41 -2.77
CA GLN A 27 0.94 10.88 -1.41
C GLN A 27 -0.49 11.00 -0.87
N SER A 28 -1.22 12.04 -1.28
CA SER A 28 -2.61 12.26 -0.90
C SER A 28 -3.63 11.53 -1.80
N THR A 29 -3.19 10.82 -2.84
CA THR A 29 -4.06 10.04 -3.72
C THR A 29 -4.74 8.94 -2.91
N ARG A 30 -6.07 8.88 -2.99
CA ARG A 30 -6.91 7.95 -2.22
C ARG A 30 -7.11 6.67 -3.01
N LEU A 31 -6.70 5.55 -2.43
CA LEU A 31 -6.72 4.24 -3.10
C LEU A 31 -8.15 3.81 -3.46
N PHE A 32 -9.09 3.88 -2.52
CA PHE A 32 -10.49 3.52 -2.76
C PHE A 32 -11.26 4.55 -3.59
N GLU A 33 -11.06 5.85 -3.33
CA GLU A 33 -11.88 6.90 -3.96
C GLU A 33 -11.34 7.41 -5.30
N ASP A 34 -10.02 7.54 -5.44
CA ASP A 34 -9.38 8.06 -6.66
C ASP A 34 -9.02 6.91 -7.60
N LEU A 35 -8.40 5.86 -7.04
CA LEU A 35 -7.98 4.70 -7.82
C LEU A 35 -9.06 3.62 -7.97
N HIS A 36 -10.20 3.77 -7.29
CA HIS A 36 -11.34 2.83 -7.32
C HIS A 36 -10.93 1.40 -6.98
N LEU A 37 -10.08 1.24 -5.96
CA LEU A 37 -9.74 -0.09 -5.46
C LEU A 37 -10.94 -0.75 -4.79
N ASP A 38 -11.17 -2.01 -5.14
CA ASP A 38 -12.14 -2.90 -4.50
C ASP A 38 -11.44 -3.84 -3.52
N SER A 39 -12.20 -4.48 -2.62
CA SER A 39 -11.65 -5.46 -1.66
C SER A 39 -10.96 -6.65 -2.32
N THR A 40 -11.39 -7.05 -3.53
CA THR A 40 -10.69 -8.06 -4.32
C THR A 40 -9.34 -7.54 -4.81
N SER A 41 -9.32 -6.35 -5.39
CA SER A 41 -8.10 -5.72 -5.91
C SER A 41 -7.10 -5.39 -4.80
N VAL A 42 -7.57 -5.11 -3.58
CA VAL A 42 -6.69 -4.98 -2.41
C VAL A 42 -5.93 -6.27 -2.14
N LEU A 43 -6.60 -7.43 -2.16
CA LEU A 43 -5.91 -8.72 -1.96
C LEU A 43 -4.90 -9.00 -3.08
N GLU A 44 -5.24 -8.68 -4.33
CA GLU A 44 -4.32 -8.82 -5.46
C GLU A 44 -3.11 -7.87 -5.33
N LEU A 45 -3.34 -6.64 -4.87
CA LEU A 45 -2.30 -5.64 -4.61
C LEU A 45 -1.33 -6.13 -3.54
N LEU A 46 -1.85 -6.75 -2.48
CA LEU A 46 -1.01 -7.35 -1.44
C LEU A 46 -0.11 -8.44 -2.01
N MET A 47 -0.67 -9.39 -2.75
CA MET A 47 0.12 -10.46 -3.37
C MET A 47 1.20 -9.93 -4.32
N SER A 48 0.87 -8.91 -5.13
CA SER A 48 1.84 -8.27 -6.02
C SER A 48 2.92 -7.49 -5.25
N LEU A 49 2.58 -6.85 -4.13
CA LEU A 49 3.56 -6.20 -3.25
C LEU A 49 4.49 -7.22 -2.57
N GLU A 50 3.97 -8.35 -2.13
CA GLU A 50 4.78 -9.43 -1.55
C GLU A 50 5.79 -9.97 -2.57
N ASP A 51 5.37 -10.21 -3.82
CA ASP A 51 6.25 -10.68 -4.90
C ASP A 51 7.27 -9.61 -5.32
N SER A 52 6.82 -8.37 -5.53
CA SER A 52 7.65 -7.28 -6.07
C SER A 52 8.62 -6.70 -5.06
N ALA A 53 8.19 -6.49 -3.81
CA ALA A 53 9.00 -5.92 -2.74
C ALA A 53 9.64 -6.98 -1.83
N GLY A 54 9.24 -8.25 -1.96
CA GLY A 54 9.77 -9.34 -1.13
C GLY A 54 9.38 -9.20 0.34
N ILE A 55 8.21 -8.62 0.61
CA ILE A 55 7.66 -8.45 1.96
C ILE A 55 6.67 -9.57 2.28
N GLU A 56 6.42 -9.79 3.56
CA GLU A 56 5.34 -10.65 4.03
C GLU A 56 4.26 -9.75 4.62
N VAL A 57 3.05 -9.82 4.06
CA VAL A 57 1.96 -8.92 4.44
C VAL A 57 0.79 -9.75 4.94
N ASP A 58 0.49 -9.62 6.24
CA ASP A 58 -0.60 -10.38 6.84
C ASP A 58 -1.93 -9.61 6.74
N PRO A 59 -2.90 -10.05 5.91
CA PRO A 59 -4.14 -9.33 5.69
C PRO A 59 -5.00 -9.21 6.95
N GLU A 60 -4.75 -10.00 8.00
CA GLU A 60 -5.45 -9.87 9.29
C GLU A 60 -4.92 -8.71 10.13
N GLU A 61 -3.66 -8.27 9.91
CA GLU A 61 -3.06 -7.14 10.62
C GLU A 61 -3.27 -5.79 9.91
N ILE A 62 -3.85 -5.79 8.70
CA ILE A 62 -4.02 -4.56 7.94
C ILE A 62 -5.38 -3.95 8.18
N ASP A 63 -5.38 -2.65 8.46
CA ASP A 63 -6.59 -1.88 8.66
C ASP A 63 -6.99 -1.11 7.39
N ALA A 64 -8.25 -0.73 7.31
CA ALA A 64 -8.75 0.08 6.19
C ALA A 64 -8.03 1.45 6.07
N ASP A 65 -7.45 1.94 7.17
CA ASP A 65 -6.71 3.21 7.19
C ASP A 65 -5.33 3.10 6.51
N ASP A 66 -4.68 1.93 6.55
CA ASP A 66 -3.40 1.70 5.85
C ASP A 66 -3.59 1.81 4.33
N PHE A 67 -4.74 1.35 3.84
CA PHE A 67 -5.15 1.48 2.44
C PHE A 67 -5.89 2.78 2.13
N ARG A 68 -5.86 3.80 3.00
CA ARG A 68 -6.58 5.05 2.71
C ARG A 68 -5.93 5.84 1.57
N THR A 69 -4.60 5.93 1.57
CA THR A 69 -3.83 6.73 0.63
C THR A 69 -2.52 6.07 0.23
N ILE A 70 -1.91 6.55 -0.87
CA ILE A 70 -0.55 6.12 -1.26
C ILE A 70 0.45 6.34 -0.12
N ALA A 71 0.32 7.44 0.65
CA ALA A 71 1.21 7.71 1.77
C ALA A 71 1.15 6.65 2.86
N THR A 72 -0.06 6.26 3.30
CA THR A 72 -0.28 5.27 4.35
C THR A 72 0.20 3.89 3.90
N LEU A 73 -0.12 3.49 2.66
CA LEU A 73 0.35 2.22 2.10
C LEU A 73 1.89 2.18 1.97
N THR A 74 2.49 3.30 1.58
CA THR A 74 3.96 3.40 1.50
C THR A 74 4.59 3.27 2.88
N ASP A 75 3.99 3.88 3.91
CA ASP A 75 4.49 3.77 5.29
C ASP A 75 4.40 2.32 5.79
N PHE A 76 3.29 1.64 5.49
CA PHE A 76 3.09 0.22 5.78
C PHE A 76 4.18 -0.66 5.13
N VAL A 77 4.44 -0.50 3.82
CA VAL A 77 5.48 -1.25 3.11
C VAL A 77 6.89 -0.98 3.66
N LEU A 78 7.18 0.28 4.04
CA LEU A 78 8.45 0.64 4.67
C LEU A 78 8.59 0.01 6.06
N ALA A 79 7.52 -0.06 6.84
CA ALA A 79 7.50 -0.72 8.14
C ALA A 79 7.66 -2.24 8.00
N ALA A 80 7.06 -2.86 6.98
CA ALA A 80 7.23 -4.28 6.70
C ALA A 80 8.67 -4.64 6.31
N THR A 81 9.38 -3.75 5.58
CA THR A 81 10.78 -3.98 5.17
C THR A 81 11.84 -3.58 6.20
N GLY A 82 11.48 -2.81 7.24
CA GLY A 82 12.41 -2.34 8.27
C GLY A 82 11.92 -2.78 9.65
N THR A 83 12.67 -3.66 10.32
CA THR A 83 12.42 -4.27 11.65
C THR A 83 11.24 -3.67 12.44
N PRO A 84 10.24 -4.49 12.83
CA PRO A 84 8.99 -3.99 13.39
C PRO A 84 9.23 -3.33 14.74
N ALA A 85 9.24 -1.99 14.76
CA ALA A 85 8.98 -1.23 15.98
C ALA A 85 7.46 -1.11 16.08
N GLY A 86 6.88 -2.05 16.83
CA GLY A 86 5.46 -2.36 16.82
C GLY A 86 4.49 -1.24 17.21
N THR A 87 3.25 -1.58 16.86
CA THR A 87 1.95 -1.07 17.30
C THR A 87 1.38 0.11 16.50
N PRO A 88 0.20 -0.10 15.87
CA PRO A 88 -0.45 0.85 14.98
C PRO A 88 -0.98 2.04 15.76
N ALA A 89 -0.70 3.24 15.25
CA ALA A 89 -1.32 4.46 15.72
C ALA A 89 -2.71 4.59 15.09
N ALA A 90 -3.65 3.80 15.61
CA ALA A 90 -5.05 4.21 15.62
C ALA A 90 -5.18 5.48 16.49
N ALA A 91 -5.06 6.67 15.89
CA ALA A 91 -5.64 7.93 16.39
C ALA A 91 -5.29 9.14 15.50
N ALA A 92 -6.19 9.52 14.59
CA ALA A 92 -6.59 10.92 14.39
C ALA A 92 -7.78 11.04 13.42
N ALA A 93 -8.98 11.08 14.01
CA ALA A 93 -10.17 11.86 13.62
C ALA A 93 -10.39 12.22 12.14
N HIS A 94 -11.52 11.76 11.56
CA HIS A 94 -12.70 12.61 11.40
C HIS A 94 -13.96 11.78 11.14
#